data_AF-A0A6G2D5X6-F1
#
_entry.id   AF-A0A6G2D5X6-F1
#
_cell.length_a   1.000
_cell.length_b   1.000
_cell.length_c   1.000
_cell.angle_alpha   90.00
_cell.angle_beta   90.00
_cell.angle_gamma   90.00
#
_symmetry.space_group_name_H-M   'P 1'
#
loop_
_entity.id
_entity.type
_entity.pdbx_description
1 polymer ?
#
loop_
_entity_poly.entity_id
_entity_poly.type
_entity_poly.pdbx_seq_one_letter_code
_entity_poly.pdbx_strand_id
1 'polypeptide(L)'
;AHPVFGRIQLTESTFENPAQPATLIMVLRKYLQGAVIESIEQIENDRIVEITVSNKNEIGDHIQATLIIEIMGKHSNIHLVDKSSHKILEVIKHIGFSQNSYRTLLPGATYLA
;
A
#
# COMPACT_ATOMS: atom_id res chain seq x y z
N ALA A 1 3.51 -4.35 -8.26
CA ALA A 1 4.92 -3.89 -8.30
C ALA A 1 5.85 -4.88 -9.00
N HIS A 2 5.55 -5.20 -10.26
CA HIS A 2 6.42 -6.06 -11.08
C HIS A 2 7.75 -5.34 -11.37
N PRO A 3 8.93 -5.99 -11.30
CA PRO A 3 10.23 -5.32 -11.41
C PRO A 3 10.52 -4.69 -12.78
N VAL A 4 9.95 -5.25 -13.85
CA VAL A 4 10.08 -4.74 -15.24
C VAL A 4 8.83 -3.94 -15.67
N PHE A 5 7.64 -4.53 -15.55
CA PHE A 5 6.38 -3.94 -16.01
C PHE A 5 5.60 -3.14 -14.95
N GLY A 6 6.30 -2.54 -13.99
CA GLY A 6 5.67 -1.77 -12.92
C GLY A 6 4.86 -0.59 -13.47
N ARG A 7 3.56 -0.55 -13.15
CA ARG A 7 2.60 0.49 -13.57
C ARG A 7 1.37 0.48 -12.68
N ILE A 8 0.59 1.56 -12.75
CA ILE A 8 -0.78 1.68 -12.25
C ILE A 8 -1.65 2.11 -13.42
N GLN A 9 -2.81 1.48 -13.59
CA GLN A 9 -3.75 1.81 -14.66
C GLN A 9 -5.15 1.29 -14.33
N LEU A 10 -6.17 1.90 -14.92
CA LEU A 10 -7.46 1.24 -15.11
C LEU A 10 -7.32 0.13 -16.16
N THR A 11 -8.16 -0.90 -16.07
CA THR A 11 -8.13 -2.02 -17.00
C THR A 11 -9.49 -2.69 -17.13
N GLU A 12 -9.78 -3.22 -18.31
CA GLU A 12 -10.94 -4.07 -18.61
C GLU A 12 -10.58 -5.57 -18.61
N SER A 13 -9.31 -5.91 -18.35
CA SER A 13 -8.88 -7.30 -18.25
C SER A 13 -9.51 -8.00 -17.05
N THR A 14 -9.95 -9.24 -17.26
CA THR A 14 -10.41 -10.11 -16.16
C THR A 14 -9.22 -10.86 -15.57
N PHE A 15 -9.18 -11.00 -14.24
CA PHE A 15 -8.13 -11.73 -13.51
C PHE A 15 -8.74 -12.87 -12.70
N GLU A 16 -8.03 -13.99 -12.64
CA GLU A 16 -8.37 -15.08 -11.73
C GLU A 16 -7.91 -14.72 -10.31
N ASN A 17 -8.84 -14.73 -9.36
CA ASN A 17 -8.50 -14.54 -7.96
C ASN A 17 -8.00 -15.85 -7.35
N PRO A 18 -6.89 -15.84 -6.60
CA PRO A 18 -6.42 -17.05 -5.92
C PRO A 18 -7.45 -17.52 -4.89
N ALA A 19 -7.57 -18.84 -4.72
CA ALA A 19 -8.55 -19.45 -3.82
C ALA A 19 -8.34 -19.05 -2.35
N GLN A 20 -7.09 -18.83 -1.93
CA GLN A 20 -6.74 -18.40 -0.58
C GLN A 20 -6.05 -17.02 -0.61
N PRO A 21 -6.51 -16.05 0.19
CA PRO A 21 -5.89 -14.73 0.23
C PRO A 21 -4.55 -14.78 0.97
N ALA A 22 -3.53 -14.11 0.42
CA ALA A 22 -2.28 -13.86 1.13
C ALA A 22 -2.51 -12.89 2.32
N THR A 23 -1.60 -12.90 3.30
CA THR A 23 -1.65 -12.00 4.47
C THR A 23 -1.85 -10.54 4.09
N LEU A 24 -1.10 -10.06 3.09
CA LEU A 24 -1.26 -8.71 2.53
C LEU A 24 -2.70 -8.42 2.12
N ILE A 25 -3.36 -9.33 1.41
CA ILE A 25 -4.73 -9.14 0.93
C ILE A 25 -5.71 -9.07 2.08
N MET A 26 -5.50 -9.86 3.14
CA MET A 26 -6.35 -9.81 4.33
C MET A 26 -6.23 -8.46 5.05
N VAL A 27 -5.01 -7.94 5.20
CA VAL A 27 -4.81 -6.60 5.79
C VAL A 27 -5.41 -5.52 4.89
N LEU A 28 -5.16 -5.56 3.57
CA LEU A 28 -5.77 -4.62 2.64
C LEU A 28 -7.30 -4.63 2.73
N ARG A 29 -7.94 -5.81 2.80
CA ARG A 29 -9.40 -5.89 2.97
C ARG A 29 -9.88 -5.23 4.26
N LYS A 30 -9.16 -5.39 5.37
CA LYS A 30 -9.52 -4.75 6.66
C LYS A 30 -9.64 -3.23 6.54
N TYR A 31 -8.76 -2.58 5.78
CA TYR A 31 -8.74 -1.12 5.67
C TYR A 31 -9.49 -0.60 4.43
N LEU A 32 -9.43 -1.31 3.30
CA LEU A 32 -9.90 -0.84 2.00
C LEU A 32 -11.31 -1.34 1.62
N GLN A 33 -11.80 -2.44 2.20
CA GLN A 33 -13.12 -2.96 1.85
C GLN A 33 -14.21 -1.98 2.31
N GLY A 34 -15.00 -1.47 1.37
CA GLY A 34 -16.04 -0.47 1.66
C GLY A 34 -15.50 0.93 1.97
N ALA A 35 -14.18 1.15 1.84
CA ALA A 35 -13.58 2.46 2.04
C ALA A 35 -13.94 3.41 0.89
N VAL A 36 -13.95 4.70 1.20
CA VAL A 36 -14.11 5.78 0.22
C VAL A 36 -12.73 6.32 -0.14
N ILE A 37 -12.45 6.47 -1.44
CA ILE A 37 -11.25 7.13 -1.92
C ILE A 37 -11.43 8.64 -1.74
N GLU A 38 -10.57 9.26 -0.94
CA GLU A 38 -10.60 10.70 -0.65
C GLU A 38 -9.73 11.50 -1.61
N SER A 39 -8.53 10.99 -1.92
CA SER A 39 -7.60 11.61 -2.85
C SER A 39 -6.77 10.57 -3.61
N ILE A 40 -6.32 10.97 -4.80
CA ILE A 40 -5.30 10.27 -5.58
C ILE A 40 -4.28 11.33 -5.96
N GLU A 41 -3.09 11.25 -5.40
CA GLU A 41 -2.07 12.30 -5.50
C GLU A 41 -0.74 11.70 -5.97
N GLN A 42 -0.01 12.45 -6.79
CA GLN A 42 1.36 12.13 -7.17
C GLN A 42 2.30 12.90 -6.24
N ILE A 43 3.34 12.24 -5.74
CA ILE A 43 4.39 12.94 -4.98
C ILE A 43 5.30 13.68 -5.94
N GLU A 44 5.17 15.01 -5.93
CA GLU A 44 5.87 15.92 -6.82
C GLU A 44 5.75 15.47 -8.28
N ASN A 45 6.87 15.14 -8.93
CA ASN A 45 6.91 14.54 -10.25
C ASN A 45 7.65 13.18 -10.24
N ASP A 46 7.72 12.54 -9.07
CA ASP A 46 8.27 11.20 -8.96
C ASP A 46 7.22 10.13 -9.29
N ARG A 47 7.65 8.89 -9.48
CA ARG A 47 6.81 7.74 -9.83
C ARG A 47 6.21 7.10 -8.59
N ILE A 48 5.64 7.94 -7.72
CA ILE A 48 5.00 7.57 -6.46
C ILE A 48 3.58 8.12 -6.48
N VAL A 49 2.60 7.22 -6.32
CA VAL A 49 1.18 7.58 -6.23
C VAL A 49 0.69 7.22 -4.84
N GLU A 50 0.05 8.19 -4.19
CA GLU A 50 -0.64 8.02 -2.91
C GLU A 50 -2.15 8.04 -3.14
N ILE A 51 -2.83 7.00 -2.67
CA ILE A 51 -4.29 6.92 -2.67
C ILE A 51 -4.75 6.95 -1.22
N THR A 52 -5.27 8.09 -0.80
CA THR A 52 -5.82 8.26 0.54
C THR A 52 -7.24 7.72 0.57
N VAL A 53 -7.54 6.88 1.54
CA VAL A 53 -8.88 6.34 1.77
C VAL A 53 -9.33 6.57 3.20
N SER A 54 -10.64 6.59 3.38
CA SER A 54 -11.24 6.57 4.70
C SER A 54 -12.35 5.54 4.82
N ASN A 55 -12.49 5.02 6.03
CA ASN A 55 -13.41 3.93 6.34
C ASN A 55 -13.86 4.02 7.80
N LYS A 56 -14.63 3.04 8.25
CA LYS A 56 -14.96 2.81 9.66
C LYS A 56 -14.44 1.44 10.10
N ASN A 57 -13.94 1.36 11.33
CA ASN A 57 -13.57 0.08 11.94
C ASN A 57 -14.81 -0.69 12.45
N GLU A 58 -14.58 -1.84 13.09
CA GLU A 58 -15.62 -2.75 13.56
C GLU A 58 -16.52 -2.16 14.66
N ILE A 59 -16.06 -1.11 15.36
CA ILE A 59 -16.82 -0.39 16.40
C ILE A 59 -17.35 0.98 15.93
N GLY A 60 -17.15 1.31 14.65
CA GLY A 60 -17.68 2.51 14.02
C GLY A 60 -16.76 3.73 14.06
N ASP A 61 -15.55 3.62 14.61
CA ASP A 61 -14.59 4.73 14.61
C ASP A 61 -14.06 4.98 13.20
N HIS A 62 -13.76 6.24 12.93
CA HIS A 62 -13.17 6.64 11.66
C HIS A 62 -11.72 6.17 11.56
N ILE A 63 -11.37 5.53 10.44
CA ILE A 63 -10.00 5.15 10.11
C ILE A 63 -9.60 5.76 8.78
N GLN A 64 -8.34 6.19 8.68
CA GLN A 64 -7.75 6.69 7.45
C GLN A 64 -6.44 5.95 7.16
N ALA A 65 -6.26 5.54 5.91
CA ALA A 65 -5.06 4.87 5.46
C ALA A 65 -4.66 5.42 4.08
N THR A 66 -3.38 5.32 3.77
CA THR A 66 -2.84 5.69 2.46
C THR A 66 -2.26 4.45 1.80
N LEU A 67 -2.75 4.11 0.62
CA LEU A 67 -2.15 3.10 -0.25
C LEU A 67 -1.11 3.79 -1.14
N ILE A 68 0.16 3.48 -0.92
CA ILE A 68 1.28 4.11 -1.61
C ILE A 68 1.86 3.12 -2.62
N ILE A 69 2.03 3.56 -3.86
CA ILE A 69 2.55 2.76 -4.97
C ILE A 69 3.82 3.42 -5.49
N GLU A 70 4.97 2.78 -5.23
CA GLU A 70 6.28 3.25 -5.69
C GLU A 70 6.74 2.44 -6.91
N ILE A 71 7.03 3.11 -8.02
CA ILE A 71 7.43 2.46 -9.28
C ILE A 71 8.91 2.72 -9.56
N MET A 72 9.78 1.99 -8.85
CA MET A 72 11.25 2.09 -8.93
C MET A 72 11.93 0.86 -9.57
N GLY A 73 11.29 0.20 -10.55
CA GLY A 73 11.82 -1.01 -11.20
C GLY A 73 11.96 -2.17 -10.21
N LYS A 74 13.17 -2.73 -10.06
CA LYS A 74 13.40 -3.85 -9.12
C LYS A 74 13.04 -3.51 -7.67
N HIS A 75 13.12 -2.24 -7.30
CA HIS A 75 12.77 -1.73 -5.97
C HIS A 75 11.32 -1.27 -5.84
N SER A 76 10.50 -1.39 -6.90
CA SER A 76 9.07 -1.05 -6.83
C SER A 76 8.38 -1.76 -5.67
N ASN A 77 7.48 -1.06 -5.00
CA ASN A 77 6.76 -1.60 -3.85
C ASN A 77 5.35 -1.00 -3.75
N ILE A 78 4.51 -1.60 -2.91
CA ILE A 78 3.15 -1.15 -2.60
C ILE A 78 2.99 -1.26 -1.09
N HIS A 79 2.64 -0.15 -0.46
CA HIS A 79 2.53 -0.01 0.98
C HIS A 79 1.11 0.36 1.35
N LEU A 80 0.61 -0.20 2.43
CA LEU A 80 -0.53 0.35 3.15
C LEU A 80 0.01 1.03 4.41
N VAL A 81 -0.28 2.31 4.58
CA VAL A 81 0.24 3.13 5.69
C VAL A 81 -0.92 3.71 6.47
N ASP A 82 -0.85 3.66 7.80
CA ASP A 82 -1.80 4.34 8.67
C ASP A 82 -1.57 5.85 8.60
N LYS A 83 -2.61 6.63 8.27
CA LYS A 83 -2.47 8.06 8.02
C LYS A 83 -2.11 8.83 9.30
N SER A 84 -2.59 8.37 10.46
CA SER A 84 -2.43 9.08 11.73
C SER A 84 -1.04 8.91 12.34
N SER A 85 -0.49 7.69 12.28
CA SER A 85 0.78 7.31 12.90
C SER A 85 1.94 7.24 11.90
N HIS A 86 1.63 7.32 10.60
CA HIS A 86 2.59 7.15 9.51
C HIS A 86 3.35 5.81 9.57
N LYS A 87 2.72 4.79 10.17
CA LYS A 87 3.28 3.43 10.27
C LYS A 87 2.80 2.57 9.12
N ILE A 88 3.70 1.74 8.60
CA ILE A 88 3.36 0.70 7.63
C ILE A 88 2.43 -0.29 8.31
N LEU A 89 1.22 -0.42 7.78
CA LEU A 89 0.27 -1.46 8.16
C LEU A 89 0.67 -2.78 7.51
N GLU A 90 0.98 -2.74 6.22
CA GLU A 90 1.49 -3.90 5.47
C GLU A 90 2.18 -3.47 4.16
N VAL A 91 3.04 -4.32 3.60
CA VAL A 91 3.79 -4.04 2.37
C VAL A 91 3.96 -5.28 1.51
N ILE A 92 3.88 -5.13 0.18
CA ILE A 92 3.95 -6.28 -0.75
C ILE A 92 5.32 -6.97 -0.79
N LYS A 93 6.41 -6.22 -0.58
CA LYS A 93 7.76 -6.75 -0.44
C LYS A 93 8.34 -6.31 0.90
N HIS A 94 8.49 -7.27 1.81
CA HIS A 94 9.14 -7.08 3.10
C HIS A 94 10.64 -6.88 2.91
N ILE A 95 11.19 -5.80 3.47
CA ILE A 95 12.62 -5.53 3.47
C ILE A 95 13.05 -5.27 4.91
N GLY A 96 13.77 -6.23 5.49
CA GLY A 96 14.32 -6.12 6.83
C GLY A 96 15.55 -5.20 6.89
N PHE A 97 15.90 -4.80 8.11
CA PHE A 97 17.02 -3.89 8.39
C PHE A 97 18.37 -4.35 7.81
N SER A 98 18.61 -5.67 7.75
CA SER A 98 19.88 -6.22 7.23
C SER A 98 20.03 -6.10 5.71
N GLN A 99 18.94 -5.91 4.97
CA GLN A 99 18.94 -5.85 3.50
C GLN A 99 18.94 -4.40 2.98
N ASN A 100 18.46 -3.46 3.78
CA ASN A 100 18.47 -2.04 3.46
C ASN A 100 18.63 -1.22 4.75
N SER A 101 19.76 -0.53 4.86
CA SER A 101 20.08 0.30 6.02
C SER A 101 19.34 1.65 6.04
N TYR A 102 18.81 2.09 4.90
CA TYR A 102 18.13 3.39 4.80
C TYR A 102 16.71 3.33 5.38
N ARG A 103 15.93 2.30 5.05
CA ARG A 103 14.57 2.13 5.58
C ARG A 103 14.18 0.66 5.72
N THR A 104 13.45 0.38 6.80
CA THR A 104 12.83 -0.93 7.04
C THR A 104 11.41 -0.92 6.48
N LEU A 105 11.08 -1.90 5.64
CA LEU A 105 9.76 -2.05 5.05
C LEU A 105 9.10 -3.29 5.66
N LEU A 106 8.56 -3.12 6.87
CA LEU A 106 7.85 -4.15 7.62
C LEU A 106 6.64 -3.53 8.35
N PRO A 107 5.59 -4.31 8.64
CA PRO A 107 4.50 -3.87 9.51
C PRO A 107 5.01 -3.26 10.83
N GLY A 108 4.45 -2.11 11.19
CA GLY A 108 4.80 -1.35 12.40
C GLY A 108 5.99 -0.39 12.25
N ALA A 109 6.80 -0.51 11.20
CA ALA A 109 7.86 0.46 10.91
C ALA A 109 7.28 1.80 10.45
N THR A 110 7.92 2.91 10.78
CA THR A 110 7.57 4.23 10.24
C THR A 110 7.86 4.25 8.75
N TYR A 111 6.88 4.65 7.94
CA TYR A 111 7.07 4.85 6.52
C TYR A 111 8.00 6.04 6.29
N LEU A 112 8.96 5.87 5.39
CA LEU A 112 9.90 6.89 4.96
C LEU A 112 9.90 6.87 3.44
N ALA A 113 9.49 7.98 2.82
CA ALA A 113 9.56 8.17 1.37
C ALA A 113 11.02 8.14 0.87
#